data_AF-A0A812J7J6-F1
#
_entry.id   AF-A0A812J7J6-F1
#
_cell.length_a   1.000
_cell.length_b   1.000
_cell.length_c   1.000
_cell.angle_alpha   90.00
_cell.angle_beta   90.00
_cell.angle_gamma   90.00
#
_symmetry.space_group_name_H-M   'P 1'
#
loop_
_entity.id
_entity.type
_entity.pdbx_description
1 polymer ?
#
loop_
_entity_poly.entity_id
_entity_poly.type
_entity_poly.pdbx_seq_one_letter_code
_entity_poly.pdbx_strand_id
1 'polypeptide(L)'
;MLMVGTQTSLMVYDVEENADLFFKDVHDGVNVITYGHLASIEQPVCVVGGNCSVQAFDAEGSELYWTVTGDNVSALAFCDVDDDGQPELICGTEDFEIRAFKNE
;
A
#
# COMPACT_ATOMS: atom_id res chain seq x y z
N MET A 1 -7.96 12.63 -6.90
CA MET A 1 -6.97 11.58 -7.16
C MET A 1 -7.66 10.24 -7.29
N LEU A 2 -7.39 9.53 -8.38
CA LEU A 2 -7.86 8.17 -8.65
C LEU A 2 -6.64 7.25 -8.71
N MET A 3 -6.67 6.15 -7.95
CA MET A 3 -5.61 5.14 -7.96
C MET A 3 -6.15 3.89 -8.65
N VAL A 4 -5.40 3.37 -9.62
CA VAL A 4 -5.76 2.18 -10.40
C VAL A 4 -4.62 1.19 -10.35
N GLY A 5 -4.89 0.03 -9.75
CA GLY A 5 -3.96 -1.09 -9.71
C GLY A 5 -4.26 -2.10 -10.81
N THR A 6 -3.20 -2.67 -11.39
CA THR A 6 -3.28 -3.80 -12.31
C THR A 6 -2.36 -4.93 -11.82
N GLN A 7 -2.36 -6.06 -12.52
CA GLN A 7 -1.45 -7.17 -12.21
C GLN A 7 0.04 -6.81 -12.38
N THR A 8 0.39 -5.66 -12.98
CA THR A 8 1.79 -5.30 -13.26
C THR A 8 2.12 -3.83 -13.00
N SER A 9 1.14 -3.00 -12.64
CA SER A 9 1.35 -1.56 -12.51
C SER A 9 0.38 -0.88 -11.56
N LEU A 10 0.82 0.27 -11.05
CA LEU A 10 0.03 1.24 -10.33
C LEU A 10 0.00 2.55 -11.14
N MET A 11 -1.20 3.07 -11.40
CA MET A 11 -1.41 4.37 -12.03
C MET A 11 -2.15 5.29 -11.06
N VAL A 12 -1.64 6.50 -10.90
CA VAL A 12 -2.28 7.54 -10.09
C VAL A 12 -2.62 8.72 -10.99
N TYR A 13 -3.90 9.08 -10.99
CA TYR A 13 -4.48 10.00 -11.96
C TYR A 13 -5.17 11.17 -11.27
N ASP A 14 -4.94 12.38 -11.78
CA ASP A 14 -5.73 13.56 -11.47
C ASP A 14 -6.90 13.67 -12.45
N VAL A 15 -8.10 13.41 -11.94
CA VAL A 15 -9.35 13.44 -12.72
C VAL A 15 -9.74 14.86 -13.10
N GLU A 16 -9.42 15.85 -12.26
CA GLU A 16 -9.82 17.25 -12.49
C GLU A 16 -8.95 17.89 -13.57
N GLU A 17 -7.64 17.67 -13.51
CA GLU A 17 -6.68 18.18 -14.49
C GLU A 17 -6.49 17.23 -15.70
N ASN A 18 -7.14 16.08 -15.69
CA ASN A 18 -7.05 15.03 -16.72
C ASN A 18 -5.57 14.66 -17.02
N ALA A 19 -4.78 14.44 -15.96
CA ALA A 19 -3.34 14.25 -16.05
C ALA A 19 -2.87 13.08 -15.15
N ASP A 20 -1.87 12.34 -15.62
CA ASP A 20 -1.20 11.31 -14.82
C ASP A 20 -0.32 11.99 -13.78
N LEU A 21 -0.52 11.67 -12.49
CA LEU A 21 0.38 12.09 -11.42
C LEU A 21 1.66 11.25 -11.46
N PHE A 22 1.50 9.92 -11.46
CA PHE A 22 2.59 9.00 -11.74
C PHE A 22 2.10 7.65 -12.26
N PHE A 23 3.02 6.94 -12.91
CA PHE A 23 2.87 5.54 -13.31
C PHE A 23 4.06 4.75 -12.77
N LYS A 24 3.79 3.62 -12.12
CA LYS A 24 4.80 2.76 -11.52
C LYS A 24 4.61 1.32 -11.97
N ASP A 25 5.67 0.70 -12.47
CA ASP A 25 5.71 -0.74 -12.66
C ASP A 25 5.82 -1.41 -11.28
N VAL A 26 4.86 -2.30 -10.98
CA VAL A 26 4.79 -3.07 -9.74
C VAL A 26 4.81 -4.54 -10.13
N HIS A 27 6.00 -5.13 -10.18
CA HIS A 27 6.21 -6.47 -10.73
C HIS A 27 5.50 -7.58 -9.96
N ASP A 28 5.28 -7.39 -8.66
CA ASP A 28 4.54 -8.33 -7.81
C ASP A 28 3.02 -8.16 -7.95
N GLY A 29 2.57 -7.19 -8.73
CA GLY A 29 1.16 -6.88 -8.98
C GLY A 29 0.49 -6.11 -7.86
N VAL A 30 -0.69 -5.58 -8.18
CA VAL A 30 -1.52 -4.79 -7.27
C VAL A 30 -2.87 -5.49 -7.11
N ASN A 31 -2.97 -6.37 -6.12
CA ASN A 31 -4.18 -7.09 -5.75
C ASN A 31 -5.13 -6.23 -4.90
N VAL A 32 -4.55 -5.38 -4.04
CA VAL A 32 -5.28 -4.47 -3.16
C VAL A 32 -4.53 -3.15 -3.03
N ILE A 33 -5.28 -2.06 -2.89
CA ILE A 33 -4.75 -0.70 -2.67
C ILE A 33 -5.43 -0.12 -1.44
N THR A 34 -4.67 0.57 -0.59
CA THR A 34 -5.18 1.47 0.44
C THR A 34 -4.37 2.77 0.45
N TYR A 35 -4.90 3.80 1.11
CA TYR A 35 -4.26 5.10 1.21
C TYR A 35 -4.38 5.63 2.64
N GLY A 36 -3.28 6.09 3.21
CA GLY A 36 -3.25 6.53 4.61
C GLY A 36 -1.84 6.86 5.08
N HIS A 37 -1.67 6.93 6.40
CA HIS A 37 -0.38 7.22 7.03
C HIS A 37 0.14 5.95 7.69
N LEU A 38 1.41 5.63 7.43
CA LEU A 38 2.15 4.61 8.17
C LEU A 38 2.87 5.30 9.33
N ALA A 39 2.94 4.66 10.49
CA ALA A 39 3.58 5.22 11.69
C ALA A 39 4.99 5.79 11.45
N SER A 40 5.79 5.16 10.58
CA SER A 40 7.15 5.56 10.24
C SER A 40 7.26 6.66 9.18
N ILE A 41 6.15 7.09 8.57
CA ILE A 41 6.14 8.01 7.42
C ILE A 41 5.18 9.18 7.71
N GLU A 42 5.72 10.40 7.74
CA GLU A 42 4.94 11.61 8.05
C GLU A 42 3.93 11.95 6.95
N GLN A 43 4.29 11.74 5.68
CA GLN A 43 3.41 11.97 4.54
C GLN A 43 2.44 10.81 4.29
N PRO A 44 1.24 11.07 3.75
CA PRO A 44 0.35 10.00 3.35
C PRO A 44 0.92 9.24 2.16
N VAL A 45 0.68 7.93 2.14
CA VAL A 45 1.21 6.99 1.15
C VAL A 45 0.10 6.16 0.53
N CYS A 46 0.30 5.79 -0.75
CA CYS A 46 -0.46 4.75 -1.43
C CYS A 46 0.19 3.40 -1.12
N VAL A 47 -0.50 2.53 -0.39
CA VAL A 47 0.00 1.19 -0.07
C VAL A 47 -0.65 0.18 -1.00
N VAL A 48 0.17 -0.65 -1.62
CA VAL A 48 -0.27 -1.75 -2.49
C VAL A 48 0.15 -3.09 -1.91
N GLY A 49 -0.73 -4.08 -2.03
CA GLY A 49 -0.44 -5.48 -1.73
C GLY A 49 -0.47 -6.31 -2.99
N GLY A 50 0.54 -7.17 -3.19
CA GLY A 50 0.72 -8.01 -4.36
C GLY A 50 1.02 -9.47 -4.02
N ASN A 51 1.85 -10.10 -4.85
CA ASN A 51 2.36 -11.45 -4.68
C ASN A 51 3.46 -11.48 -3.61
N CYS A 52 3.10 -11.88 -2.40
CA CYS A 52 3.98 -11.96 -1.23
C CYS A 52 4.71 -10.65 -0.87
N SER A 53 4.18 -9.49 -1.28
CA SER A 53 4.79 -8.20 -0.97
C SER A 53 3.78 -7.09 -0.70
N VAL A 54 4.24 -6.14 0.11
CA VAL A 54 3.57 -4.86 0.37
C VAL A 54 4.55 -3.75 0.03
N GLN A 55 4.10 -2.76 -0.73
CA GLN A 55 4.86 -1.58 -1.12
C GLN A 55 4.08 -0.32 -0.77
N ALA A 56 4.75 0.76 -0.38
CA ALA A 56 4.12 2.07 -0.22
C ALA A 56 4.84 3.15 -1.03
N PHE A 57 4.06 3.98 -1.72
CA PHE A 57 4.53 5.05 -2.59
C PHE A 57 4.07 6.42 -2.10
N ASP A 58 4.95 7.43 -2.24
CA ASP A 58 4.60 8.84 -2.06
C ASP A 58 3.80 9.41 -3.26
N ALA A 59 3.51 10.71 -3.19
CA ALA A 59 2.77 11.42 -4.24
C ALA A 59 3.54 11.50 -5.57
N GLU A 60 4.86 11.37 -5.52
CA GLU A 60 5.79 11.40 -6.65
C GLU A 60 6.07 9.99 -7.23
N GLY A 61 5.58 8.93 -6.59
CA GLY A 61 5.78 7.53 -7.00
C GLY A 61 7.11 6.92 -6.52
N SER A 62 7.78 7.55 -5.57
CA SER A 62 8.95 7.01 -4.88
C SER A 62 8.50 5.97 -3.87
N GLU A 63 9.20 4.83 -3.82
CA GLU A 63 8.94 3.80 -2.81
C GLU A 63 9.53 4.26 -1.47
N LEU A 64 8.68 4.31 -0.44
CA LEU A 64 9.07 4.68 0.93
C LEU A 64 9.06 3.50 1.89
N TYR A 65 8.35 2.43 1.54
CA TYR A 65 8.21 1.24 2.36
C TYR A 65 8.09 0.01 1.47
N TRP A 66 8.72 -1.07 1.90
CA TRP A 66 8.61 -2.38 1.28
C TRP A 66 8.79 -3.46 2.35
N THR A 67 7.94 -4.49 2.31
CA THR A 67 8.14 -5.70 3.10
C THR A 67 7.60 -6.93 2.38
N VAL A 68 8.00 -8.11 2.86
CA VAL A 68 7.55 -9.41 2.38
C VAL A 68 6.42 -9.92 3.27
N THR A 69 5.40 -10.51 2.66
CA THR A 69 4.30 -11.18 3.36
C THR A 69 4.37 -12.71 3.20
N GLY A 70 3.62 -13.43 4.03
CA GLY A 70 3.64 -14.91 4.02
C GLY A 70 3.05 -15.53 2.75
N ASP A 71 2.08 -14.85 2.12
CA ASP A 71 1.43 -15.24 0.87
C ASP A 71 0.87 -13.99 0.17
N ASN A 72 0.13 -14.17 -0.92
CA ASN A 72 -0.61 -13.14 -1.64
C ASN A 72 -1.42 -12.25 -0.71
N VAL A 73 -1.25 -10.94 -0.85
CA VAL A 73 -2.01 -9.96 -0.08
C VAL A 73 -3.39 -9.79 -0.70
N SER A 74 -4.42 -9.99 0.10
CA SER A 74 -5.83 -9.94 -0.32
C SER A 74 -6.61 -8.79 0.31
N ALA A 75 -6.14 -8.26 1.45
CA ALA A 75 -6.77 -7.14 2.14
C ALA A 75 -5.74 -6.29 2.89
N LEU A 76 -5.94 -4.98 2.89
CA LEU A 76 -5.16 -4.00 3.64
C LEU A 76 -6.08 -3.04 4.39
N ALA A 77 -5.72 -2.67 5.61
CA ALA A 77 -6.41 -1.64 6.38
C ALA A 77 -5.44 -0.93 7.33
N PHE A 78 -5.75 0.31 7.69
CA PHE A 78 -5.06 1.02 8.77
C PHE A 78 -5.87 0.89 10.05
N CYS A 79 -5.23 0.46 11.13
CA CYS A 79 -5.86 0.33 12.45
C CYS A 79 -4.79 0.52 13.52
N ASP A 80 -5.08 1.35 14.52
CA ASP A 80 -4.31 1.43 15.75
C ASP A 80 -4.73 0.27 16.66
N VAL A 81 -3.93 -0.80 16.67
CA VAL A 81 -4.20 -2.07 17.37
C VAL A 81 -3.65 -2.03 18.79
N ASP A 82 -2.59 -1.26 19.04
CA ASP A 82 -1.94 -1.15 20.34
C ASP A 82 -2.31 0.11 21.15
N ASP A 83 -3.17 0.97 20.60
CA ASP A 83 -3.73 2.19 21.22
C ASP A 83 -2.65 3.22 21.57
N ASP A 84 -1.60 3.31 20.74
CA ASP A 84 -0.53 4.32 20.90
C ASP A 84 -0.77 5.62 20.11
N GLY A 85 -1.87 5.69 19.36
CA GLY A 85 -2.26 6.83 18.54
C GLY A 85 -1.66 6.82 17.12
N GLN A 86 -0.88 5.80 16.74
CA GLN A 86 -0.33 5.63 15.40
C GLN A 86 -0.88 4.36 14.76
N PRO A 87 -1.63 4.44 13.65
CA PRO A 87 -2.23 3.26 13.04
C PRO A 87 -1.17 2.32 12.43
N GLU A 88 -1.29 1.03 12.71
CA GLU A 88 -0.57 -0.03 12.01
C GLU A 88 -1.20 -0.37 10.66
N LEU A 89 -0.39 -0.95 9.79
CA LEU A 89 -0.88 -1.59 8.59
C LEU A 89 -1.31 -3.03 8.89
N ILE A 90 -2.60 -3.29 8.77
CA ILE A 90 -3.19 -4.62 8.85
C ILE A 90 -3.19 -5.24 7.47
N CYS A 91 -2.61 -6.44 7.38
CA CYS A 91 -2.48 -7.20 6.15
C CYS A 91 -3.12 -8.57 6.30
N GLY A 92 -4.09 -8.88 5.43
CA GLY A 92 -4.68 -10.20 5.29
C GLY A 92 -4.09 -10.94 4.10
N THR A 93 -3.61 -12.15 4.33
CA THR A 93 -2.94 -12.98 3.32
C THR A 93 -3.66 -14.30 3.05
N GLU A 94 -3.38 -14.91 1.90
CA GLU A 94 -4.02 -16.18 1.49
C GLU A 94 -3.56 -17.42 2.31
N ASP A 95 -2.53 -17.29 3.14
CA ASP A 95 -2.10 -18.29 4.14
C ASP A 95 -3.00 -18.37 5.39
N PHE A 96 -4.15 -17.67 5.37
CA PHE A 96 -5.11 -17.58 6.47
C PHE A 96 -4.62 -16.79 7.69
N GLU A 97 -3.57 -15.97 7.55
CA GLU A 97 -3.09 -15.10 8.62
C GLU A 97 -3.51 -13.63 8.42
N ILE A 98 -3.62 -12.93 9.55
CA ILE A 98 -3.72 -11.47 9.61
C ILE A 98 -2.53 -10.98 10.41
N ARG A 99 -1.75 -10.07 9.83
CA ARG A 99 -0.55 -9.50 10.44
C ARG A 99 -0.69 -7.99 10.56
N ALA A 100 -0.15 -7.43 11.65
CA ALA A 100 -0.05 -5.99 11.85
C ALA A 100 1.42 -5.59 11.69
N PHE A 101 1.70 -4.65 10.80
CA PHE A 101 3.02 -4.11 10.55
C PHE A 101 3.15 -2.73 11.18
N LYS A 102 4.15 -2.58 12.07
CA LYS A 102 4.50 -1.34 12.75
C LYS A 102 6.00 -1.13 12.68
N ASN A 103 6.46 -0.06 12.04
CA ASN A 103 7.87 0.37 12.04
C ASN A 103 8.89 -0.68 11.53
N GLU A 104 8.53 -1.58 10.63
CA GLU A 104 9.50 -2.48 9.96
C GLU A 104 10.27 -1.79 8.83
#